data_AF-A0A820A4I4-F1
#
_entry.id   AF-A0A820A4I4-F1
#
_cell.length_a   1.000
_cell.length_b   1.000
_cell.length_c   1.000
_cell.angle_alpha   90.00
_cell.angle_beta   90.00
_cell.angle_gamma   90.00
#
_symmetry.space_group_name_H-M   'P 1'
#
loop_
_entity.id
_entity.type
_entity.pdbx_description
1 polymer ?
#
loop_
_entity_poly.entity_id
_entity_poly.type
_entity_poly.pdbx_seq_one_letter_code
_entity_poly.pdbx_strand_id
1 'polypeptide(L)'
;TSYEIIVYTGDKTGAGTDSQVYITLFGKDGKRTEKIHLKNSNNKDPFERNRTDKFCVKSDYIGELVKLRIEHDNSGLGPGWFLDRIVVTDLYDPKTKYFATCNQWLAKDEGDKQISRELMLNKQTSGTTQNNPYKITVYTGNKPGAGTDADVFITLYGNIRETGAIRLDNNKKDMFEAGQKDEFTVDCPTVGVLNKILIAHNNKGSAPGWFLDRILIEDVNAHHIYEFPCNRWLAKDEDDKQISRFLFSKTSTDQGKQPVRKNKYKVTVYTGNKSGAGTDADVFITLYGNLGETDAIQLDNKDNNFETGKKDEFTIECPAVGVINKILIAHNNKGLGPGWFLDRILIEDVNTHHMYEFPCNRWLAKDEDDKQIARLLFPKTSTDQGKQPVRKNKYKITVYTGNKSGAGTDADVFITLYGNLDETDAIQLDNKDNNFETGKKDEFTIECPAVGVINKILIAHNNKGLGPGWFLDRILIEDVNTHH
;
A
#
# COMPACT_ATOMS: atom_id res chain seq x y z
N THR A 1 34.88 9.21 20.88
CA THR A 1 34.29 10.15 19.90
C THR A 1 32.90 10.58 20.37
N SER A 2 32.22 11.44 19.63
CA SER A 2 30.80 11.74 19.85
C SER A 2 30.02 11.41 18.58
N TYR A 3 28.83 10.84 18.73
CA TYR A 3 27.92 10.55 17.66
C TYR A 3 26.69 11.46 17.76
N GLU A 4 26.30 12.06 16.66
CA GLU A 4 25.01 12.72 16.53
C GLU A 4 24.01 11.72 15.95
N ILE A 5 22.91 11.50 16.65
CA ILE A 5 21.86 10.56 16.28
C ILE A 5 20.58 11.36 16.09
N ILE A 6 20.01 11.31 14.89
CA ILE A 6 18.73 11.92 14.56
C ILE A 6 17.74 10.80 14.33
N VAL A 7 16.66 10.82 15.09
CA VAL A 7 15.61 9.82 15.07
C VAL A 7 14.33 10.44 14.53
N TYR A 8 13.68 9.76 13.59
CA TYR A 8 12.42 10.17 13.00
C TYR A 8 11.33 9.19 13.44
N THR A 9 10.41 9.66 14.28
CA THR A 9 9.19 8.92 14.60
C THR A 9 8.17 9.18 13.49
N GLY A 10 7.57 8.12 12.95
CA GLY A 10 6.65 8.26 11.82
C GLY A 10 5.32 8.93 12.19
N ASP A 11 4.56 9.34 11.17
CA ASP A 11 3.27 10.02 11.33
C ASP A 11 2.10 9.04 11.31
N LYS A 12 2.13 8.04 12.21
CA LYS A 12 1.01 7.12 12.46
C LYS A 12 0.34 7.44 13.78
N THR A 13 -0.96 7.19 13.89
CA THR A 13 -1.67 7.31 15.17
C THR A 13 -1.01 6.41 16.21
N GLY A 14 -0.70 6.94 17.39
CA GLY A 14 0.01 6.23 18.45
C GLY A 14 1.51 6.01 18.21
N ALA A 15 2.11 6.64 17.18
CA ALA A 15 3.51 6.38 16.83
C ALA A 15 4.54 6.80 17.88
N GLY A 16 4.16 7.68 18.82
CA GLY A 16 5.05 8.17 19.89
C GLY A 16 5.27 7.15 21.00
N THR A 17 6.36 7.28 21.75
CA THR A 17 6.66 6.36 22.86
C THR A 17 7.19 7.08 24.10
N ASP A 18 6.64 6.68 25.25
CA ASP A 18 7.15 7.07 26.57
C ASP A 18 8.27 6.12 27.07
N SER A 19 8.61 5.07 26.30
CA SER A 19 9.63 4.11 26.71
C SER A 19 11.04 4.71 26.67
N GLN A 20 11.94 4.16 27.48
CA GLN A 20 13.35 4.50 27.38
C GLN A 20 13.94 3.83 26.14
N VAL A 21 14.48 4.64 25.23
CA VAL A 21 15.05 4.19 23.95
C VAL A 21 16.58 4.11 24.02
N TYR A 22 17.13 3.03 23.49
CA TYR A 22 18.55 2.73 23.49
C TYR A 22 19.06 2.36 22.10
N ILE A 23 20.33 2.68 21.86
CA ILE A 23 21.02 2.38 20.60
C ILE A 23 22.37 1.70 20.86
N THR A 24 22.74 0.77 19.98
CA THR A 24 24.07 0.17 19.91
C THR A 24 24.58 0.31 18.48
N LEU A 25 25.76 0.88 18.27
CA LEU A 25 26.37 1.03 16.94
C LEU A 25 27.42 -0.06 16.70
N PHE A 26 27.53 -0.54 15.47
CA PHE A 26 28.47 -1.60 15.08
C PHE A 26 29.37 -1.10 13.93
N GLY A 27 30.67 -1.29 14.13
CA GLY A 27 31.72 -0.94 13.18
C GLY A 27 32.11 -2.11 12.28
N LYS A 28 32.69 -1.78 11.13
CA LYS A 28 33.14 -2.74 10.11
C LYS A 28 34.13 -3.78 10.63
N ASP A 29 35.00 -3.40 11.57
CA ASP A 29 36.03 -4.26 12.15
C ASP A 29 35.51 -5.11 13.32
N GLY A 30 34.18 -5.28 13.45
CA GLY A 30 33.55 -6.07 14.51
C GLY A 30 33.46 -5.38 15.88
N LYS A 31 33.98 -4.15 16.01
CA LYS A 31 33.81 -3.32 17.21
C LYS A 31 32.37 -2.84 17.35
N ARG A 32 31.92 -2.61 18.59
CA ARG A 32 30.60 -2.03 18.88
C ARG A 32 30.67 -1.06 20.05
N THR A 33 29.72 -0.13 20.13
CA THR A 33 29.53 0.69 21.32
C THR A 33 28.88 -0.13 22.42
N GLU A 34 28.87 0.42 23.64
CA GLU A 34 27.93 -0.01 24.68
C GLU A 34 26.48 0.31 24.26
N LYS A 35 25.51 -0.21 25.02
CA LYS A 35 24.09 0.16 24.89
C LYS A 35 23.88 1.57 25.43
N ILE A 36 23.68 2.53 24.53
CA ILE A 36 23.59 3.97 24.84
C ILE A 36 22.12 4.37 25.02
N HIS A 37 21.78 5.00 26.15
CA HIS A 37 20.44 5.56 26.39
C HIS A 37 20.28 6.93 25.71
N LEU A 38 19.24 7.07 24.87
CA LEU A 38 18.87 8.30 24.17
C LEU A 38 17.95 9.19 25.02
N LYS A 39 18.49 9.82 26.06
CA LYS A 39 17.70 10.65 27.00
C LYS A 39 17.83 12.16 26.84
N ASN A 40 18.96 12.65 26.31
CA ASN A 40 19.28 14.08 26.24
C ASN A 40 19.09 14.58 24.81
N SER A 41 17.83 14.78 24.42
CA SER A 41 17.47 15.28 23.10
C SER A 41 17.36 16.81 23.07
N ASN A 42 17.20 17.39 21.87
CA ASN A 42 16.84 18.79 21.68
C ASN A 42 15.37 19.12 22.04
N ASN A 43 14.50 18.11 22.14
CA ASN A 43 13.12 18.21 22.60
C ASN A 43 13.00 17.74 24.06
N LYS A 44 12.10 18.37 24.83
CA LYS A 44 11.84 17.98 26.23
C LYS A 44 11.14 16.63 26.35
N ASP A 45 10.36 16.28 25.33
CA ASP A 45 9.58 15.06 25.22
C ASP A 45 9.92 14.41 23.87
N PRO A 46 10.95 13.55 23.83
CA PRO A 46 11.43 12.95 22.59
C PRO A 46 10.59 11.75 22.15
N PHE A 47 10.72 11.40 20.87
CA PHE A 47 10.11 10.24 20.21
C PHE A 47 8.62 10.37 19.93
N GLU A 48 8.06 11.57 20.03
CA GLU A 48 6.65 11.85 19.73
C GLU A 48 6.26 11.65 18.25
N ARG A 49 4.98 11.38 17.98
CA ARG A 49 4.45 11.16 16.63
C ARG A 49 4.85 12.30 15.68
N ASN A 50 5.35 11.95 14.49
CA ASN A 50 5.78 12.90 13.45
C ASN A 50 6.84 13.91 13.95
N ARG A 51 7.66 13.53 14.93
CA ARG A 51 8.75 14.36 15.44
C ARG A 51 10.10 13.83 15.02
N THR A 52 11.04 14.77 15.02
CA THR A 52 12.46 14.52 14.78
C THR A 52 13.23 14.93 16.02
N ASP A 53 13.95 13.97 16.58
CA ASP A 53 14.71 14.13 17.82
C ASP A 53 16.19 13.94 17.55
N LYS A 54 17.00 14.85 18.10
CA LYS A 54 18.43 14.87 17.91
C LYS A 54 19.15 14.67 19.24
N PHE A 55 20.03 13.69 19.28
CA PHE A 55 20.83 13.30 20.43
C PHE A 55 22.31 13.43 20.10
N CYS A 56 23.10 13.91 21.05
CA CYS A 56 24.55 13.87 20.97
C CYS A 56 25.08 12.95 22.07
N VAL A 57 25.70 11.84 21.68
CA VAL A 57 26.14 10.78 22.60
C VAL A 57 27.64 10.59 22.53
N LYS A 58 28.28 10.41 23.70
CA LYS A 58 29.72 10.10 23.78
C LYS A 58 29.91 8.60 23.89
N SER A 59 30.80 8.05 23.07
CA SER A 59 31.17 6.63 23.08
C SER A 59 32.55 6.43 22.45
N ASP A 60 33.10 5.22 22.58
CA ASP A 60 34.34 4.85 21.92
C ASP A 60 34.24 4.94 20.40
N TYR A 61 35.36 5.25 19.75
CA TYR A 61 35.45 5.26 18.29
C TYR A 61 35.53 3.82 17.77
N ILE A 62 34.54 3.43 17.00
CA ILE A 62 34.40 2.05 16.48
C ILE A 62 34.67 1.92 14.98
N GLY A 63 35.16 2.99 14.34
CA GLY A 63 35.43 3.01 12.90
C GLY A 63 34.18 3.22 12.05
N GLU A 64 34.24 2.79 10.78
CA GLU A 64 33.14 2.91 9.83
C GLU A 64 31.92 2.10 10.29
N LEU A 65 30.78 2.76 10.44
CA LEU A 65 29.54 2.13 10.88
C LEU A 65 28.92 1.28 9.75
N VAL A 66 28.47 0.07 10.08
CA VAL A 66 27.85 -0.87 9.13
C VAL A 66 26.42 -1.24 9.49
N LYS A 67 26.09 -1.25 10.79
CA LYS A 67 24.74 -1.47 11.28
C LYS A 67 24.55 -0.79 12.63
N LEU A 68 23.30 -0.63 13.03
CA LEU A 68 22.91 -0.26 14.39
C LEU A 68 21.88 -1.24 14.93
N ARG A 69 21.74 -1.29 16.24
CA ARG A 69 20.59 -1.88 16.93
C ARG A 69 19.88 -0.77 17.67
N ILE A 70 18.58 -0.64 17.47
CA ILE A 70 17.70 0.28 18.20
C ILE A 70 16.70 -0.55 18.99
N GLU A 71 16.44 -0.18 20.24
CA GLU A 71 15.55 -0.92 21.14
C GLU A 71 14.94 -0.02 22.22
N HIS A 72 13.80 -0.40 22.77
CA HIS A 72 13.20 0.28 23.92
C HIS A 72 12.90 -0.71 25.06
N ASP A 73 12.70 -0.22 26.29
CA ASP A 73 12.45 -1.04 27.47
C ASP A 73 10.97 -1.39 27.70
N ASN A 74 10.08 -0.90 26.84
CA ASN A 74 8.63 -1.10 26.93
C ASN A 74 8.02 -0.52 28.23
N SER A 75 8.62 0.52 28.80
CA SER A 75 8.06 1.29 29.92
C SER A 75 7.17 2.46 29.43
N GLY A 76 6.49 3.13 30.37
CA GLY A 76 5.65 4.30 30.06
C GLY A 76 4.23 3.97 29.60
N LEU A 77 3.44 5.01 29.30
CA LEU A 77 2.11 4.87 28.71
C LEU A 77 2.27 4.88 27.20
N GLY A 78 1.70 3.89 26.50
CA GLY A 78 1.95 3.73 25.05
C GLY A 78 3.42 3.40 24.74
N PRO A 79 3.95 2.25 25.19
CA PRO A 79 5.34 1.87 24.94
C PRO A 79 5.64 1.57 23.47
N GLY A 80 4.62 1.32 22.65
CA GLY A 80 4.77 1.03 21.23
C GLY A 80 5.29 2.22 20.45
N TRP A 81 6.24 2.01 19.55
CA TRP A 81 6.93 3.09 18.86
C TRP A 81 7.01 2.84 17.36
N PHE A 82 6.46 3.72 16.53
CA PHE A 82 6.63 3.58 15.08
C PHE A 82 7.87 4.36 14.61
N LEU A 83 8.98 3.65 14.44
CA LEU A 83 10.22 4.22 13.95
C LEU A 83 10.22 4.27 12.40
N ASP A 84 10.33 5.48 11.82
CA ASP A 84 10.51 5.68 10.37
C ASP A 84 11.97 5.40 9.99
N ARG A 85 12.91 6.21 10.49
CA ARG A 85 14.34 6.11 10.14
C ARG A 85 15.26 6.74 11.19
N ILE A 86 16.55 6.41 11.10
CA ILE A 86 17.62 6.96 11.93
C ILE A 86 18.76 7.46 11.04
N VAL A 87 19.33 8.60 11.40
CA VAL A 87 20.57 9.13 10.82
C VAL A 87 21.63 9.23 11.92
N VAL A 88 22.81 8.66 11.68
CA VAL A 88 23.96 8.70 12.60
C VAL A 88 25.10 9.45 11.93
N THR A 89 25.68 10.43 12.60
CA THR A 89 26.88 11.16 12.15
C THR A 89 27.98 10.96 13.19
N ASP A 90 29.13 10.44 12.78
CA ASP A 90 30.32 10.46 13.65
C ASP A 90 30.88 11.89 13.64
N LEU A 91 30.92 12.57 14.77
CA LEU A 91 31.41 13.95 14.84
C LEU A 91 32.93 14.05 14.67
N TYR A 92 33.65 12.91 14.63
CA TYR A 92 35.05 12.87 14.18
C TYR A 92 35.16 13.09 12.66
N ASP A 93 34.22 12.57 11.87
CA ASP A 93 34.07 12.86 10.45
C ASP A 93 32.65 13.35 10.16
N PRO A 94 32.33 14.62 10.51
CA PRO A 94 30.98 15.15 10.41
C PRO A 94 30.47 15.25 8.96
N LYS A 95 31.35 15.02 7.98
CA LYS A 95 30.95 14.92 6.57
C LYS A 95 30.25 13.59 6.33
N THR A 96 30.66 12.51 6.97
CA THR A 96 30.05 11.20 6.76
C THR A 96 28.84 10.99 7.68
N LYS A 97 27.67 10.85 7.04
CA LYS A 97 26.41 10.45 7.67
C LYS A 97 26.08 9.02 7.29
N TYR A 98 25.41 8.33 8.19
CA TYR A 98 24.92 6.97 8.01
C TYR A 98 23.41 6.97 8.18
N PHE A 99 22.66 6.32 7.30
CA PHE A 99 21.20 6.30 7.36
C PHE A 99 20.65 4.87 7.33
N ALA A 100 19.60 4.65 8.11
CA ALA A 100 18.89 3.38 8.20
C ALA A 100 17.38 3.64 8.22
N THR A 101 16.63 2.97 7.35
CA THR A 101 15.16 2.97 7.37
C THR A 101 14.66 1.78 8.19
N CYS A 102 13.61 2.01 8.97
CA CYS A 102 12.91 0.99 9.76
C CYS A 102 11.48 0.81 9.26
N ASN A 103 10.70 1.91 9.20
CA ASN A 103 9.29 1.94 8.82
C ASN A 103 8.43 0.84 9.47
N GLN A 104 8.67 0.61 10.77
CA GLN A 104 8.00 -0.45 11.50
C GLN A 104 7.80 -0.09 12.97
N TRP A 105 6.73 -0.63 13.57
CA TRP A 105 6.46 -0.62 14.99
C TRP A 105 7.50 -1.45 15.73
N LEU A 106 8.10 -0.84 16.75
CA LEU A 106 8.82 -1.49 17.82
C LEU A 106 7.88 -1.49 19.02
N ALA A 107 7.19 -2.60 19.22
CA ALA A 107 6.12 -2.73 20.21
C ALA A 107 5.93 -4.21 20.56
N LYS A 108 5.32 -4.53 21.69
CA LYS A 108 4.95 -5.93 22.02
C LYS A 108 3.59 -6.33 21.45
N ASP A 109 2.75 -5.34 21.18
CA ASP A 109 1.36 -5.46 20.78
C ASP A 109 1.09 -4.99 19.33
N GLU A 110 2.05 -4.33 18.69
CA GLU A 110 1.98 -3.88 17.29
C GLU A 110 3.17 -4.38 16.44
N GLY A 111 3.03 -4.31 15.11
CA GLY A 111 4.07 -4.73 14.16
C GLY A 111 4.41 -6.20 14.25
N ASP A 112 5.72 -6.51 14.29
CA ASP A 112 6.24 -7.87 14.45
C ASP A 112 6.43 -8.28 15.91
N LYS A 113 5.87 -7.50 16.84
CA LYS A 113 5.93 -7.73 18.29
C LYS A 113 7.35 -7.71 18.86
N GLN A 114 8.31 -7.12 18.14
CA GLN A 114 9.68 -6.94 18.60
C GLN A 114 9.89 -5.50 19.06
N ILE A 115 10.53 -5.33 20.22
CA ILE A 115 10.90 -4.01 20.77
C ILE A 115 12.32 -3.60 20.40
N SER A 116 12.98 -4.37 19.53
CA SER A 116 14.38 -4.21 19.14
C SER A 116 14.56 -4.58 17.67
N ARG A 117 15.44 -3.86 16.97
CA ARG A 117 15.77 -4.16 15.57
C ARG A 117 17.21 -3.83 15.25
N GLU A 118 17.84 -4.70 14.47
CA GLU A 118 19.10 -4.39 13.81
C GLU A 118 18.83 -3.81 12.42
N LEU A 119 19.42 -2.66 12.13
CA LEU A 119 19.28 -1.94 10.86
C LEU A 119 20.64 -1.78 10.19
N MET A 120 20.71 -2.13 8.91
CA MET A 120 21.90 -1.91 8.09
C MET A 120 22.03 -0.41 7.78
N LEU A 121 23.25 0.11 7.91
CA LEU A 121 23.54 1.52 7.69
C LEU A 121 24.10 1.74 6.28
N ASN A 122 23.51 2.70 5.58
CA ASN A 122 24.02 3.20 4.31
C ASN A 122 24.88 4.45 4.55
N LYS A 123 26.11 4.46 4.03
CA LYS A 123 27.07 5.56 4.20
C LYS A 123 26.86 6.66 3.15
N GLN A 124 26.84 7.91 3.59
CA GLN A 124 26.77 9.12 2.76
C GLN A 124 27.85 10.10 3.20
N THR A 125 28.83 10.39 2.36
CA THR A 125 29.84 11.42 2.66
C THR A 125 29.41 12.75 2.06
N SER A 126 29.30 13.78 2.90
CA SER A 126 28.99 15.16 2.54
C SER A 126 30.18 15.77 1.82
N GLY A 127 30.29 15.41 0.55
CA GLY A 127 30.83 16.24 -0.51
C GLY A 127 29.79 16.22 -1.62
N THR A 128 29.16 17.38 -1.87
CA THR A 128 28.12 17.66 -2.88
C THR A 128 26.68 17.18 -2.58
N THR A 129 25.83 18.06 -2.03
CA THR A 129 24.46 18.17 -2.57
C THR A 129 24.58 18.86 -3.93
N GLN A 130 25.05 18.13 -4.94
CA GLN A 130 24.87 18.58 -6.31
C GLN A 130 23.38 18.45 -6.61
N ASN A 131 22.76 19.55 -7.04
CA ASN A 131 21.46 19.48 -7.69
C ASN A 131 21.59 18.50 -8.87
N ASN A 132 20.61 17.61 -8.97
CA ASN A 132 20.50 16.67 -10.05
C ASN A 132 19.36 17.15 -10.97
N PRO A 133 19.63 17.43 -12.24
CA PRO A 133 18.56 17.73 -13.17
C PRO A 133 17.77 16.46 -13.47
N TYR A 134 16.46 16.53 -13.32
CA TYR A 134 15.52 15.52 -13.80
C TYR A 134 14.80 16.06 -15.01
N LYS A 135 14.97 15.43 -16.17
CA LYS A 135 14.23 15.78 -17.39
C LYS A 135 12.96 14.95 -17.47
N ILE A 136 11.82 15.62 -17.31
CA ILE A 136 10.49 15.01 -17.26
C ILE A 136 9.82 15.24 -18.60
N THR A 137 9.42 14.15 -19.24
CA THR A 137 8.72 14.15 -20.52
C THR A 137 7.33 13.58 -20.32
N VAL A 138 6.30 14.38 -20.57
CA VAL A 138 4.90 14.00 -20.40
C VAL A 138 4.29 13.72 -21.77
N TYR A 139 3.61 12.58 -21.90
CA TYR A 139 2.85 12.20 -23.10
C TYR A 139 1.37 12.26 -22.77
N THR A 140 0.67 13.25 -23.33
CA THR A 140 -0.80 13.29 -23.31
C THR A 140 -1.33 12.39 -24.41
N GLY A 141 -2.32 11.54 -24.11
CA GLY A 141 -2.86 10.62 -25.11
C GLY A 141 -3.62 11.34 -26.22
N ASN A 142 -3.78 10.66 -27.36
CA ASN A 142 -4.40 11.22 -28.56
C ASN A 142 -5.91 10.94 -28.65
N LYS A 143 -6.63 11.03 -27.52
CA LYS A 143 -8.10 10.86 -27.49
C LYS A 143 -8.79 12.23 -27.67
N PRO A 144 -10.02 12.28 -28.22
CA PRO A 144 -10.80 13.51 -28.23
C PRO A 144 -10.95 14.06 -26.80
N GLY A 145 -10.61 15.33 -26.60
CA GLY A 145 -10.69 15.99 -25.29
C GLY A 145 -9.59 15.58 -24.29
N ALA A 146 -8.53 14.89 -24.74
CA ALA A 146 -7.47 14.41 -23.85
C ALA A 146 -6.60 15.51 -23.22
N GLY A 147 -6.60 16.72 -23.78
CA GLY A 147 -5.77 17.83 -23.32
C GLY A 147 -6.33 18.52 -22.08
N THR A 148 -5.48 19.21 -21.31
CA THR A 148 -5.89 19.87 -20.07
C THR A 148 -5.41 21.31 -19.94
N ASP A 149 -6.30 22.18 -19.47
CA ASP A 149 -6.01 23.57 -19.09
C ASP A 149 -5.51 23.69 -17.63
N ALA A 150 -5.49 22.59 -16.87
CA ALA A 150 -5.18 22.61 -15.45
C ALA A 150 -3.67 22.68 -15.19
N ASP A 151 -3.27 23.26 -14.04
CA ASP A 151 -1.88 23.17 -13.61
C ASP A 151 -1.57 21.71 -13.22
N VAL A 152 -0.54 21.13 -13.82
CA VAL A 152 -0.07 19.77 -13.55
C VAL A 152 1.08 19.79 -12.54
N PHE A 153 1.06 18.86 -11.58
CA PHE A 153 2.04 18.72 -10.52
C PHE A 153 2.57 17.29 -10.45
N ILE A 154 3.87 17.15 -10.21
CA ILE A 154 4.54 15.86 -10.01
C ILE A 154 5.29 15.83 -8.67
N THR A 155 5.23 14.72 -7.96
CA THR A 155 6.11 14.42 -6.82
C THR A 155 6.95 13.19 -7.16
N LEU A 156 8.27 13.31 -7.01
CA LEU A 156 9.21 12.23 -7.21
C LEU A 156 9.44 11.48 -5.90
N TYR A 157 9.35 10.15 -5.91
CA TYR A 157 9.72 9.30 -4.77
C TYR A 157 10.88 8.39 -5.19
N GLY A 158 12.04 8.63 -4.60
CA GLY A 158 13.20 7.74 -4.75
C GLY A 158 13.65 7.17 -3.42
N ASN A 159 14.59 6.22 -3.47
CA ASN A 159 15.08 5.52 -2.28
C ASN A 159 15.87 6.41 -1.29
N ILE A 160 16.24 7.63 -1.67
CA ILE A 160 16.92 8.60 -0.80
C ILE A 160 15.93 9.59 -0.18
N ARG A 161 15.01 10.14 -1.00
CA ARG A 161 14.09 11.21 -0.60
C ARG A 161 12.92 11.35 -1.56
N GLU A 162 11.99 12.22 -1.19
CA GLU A 162 10.95 12.78 -2.05
C GLU A 162 11.15 14.28 -2.29
N THR A 163 10.56 14.82 -3.35
CA THR A 163 10.75 16.23 -3.77
C THR A 163 9.65 17.19 -3.30
N GLY A 164 8.53 16.67 -2.78
CA GLY A 164 7.27 17.41 -2.70
C GLY A 164 6.66 17.68 -4.09
N ALA A 165 5.50 18.34 -4.10
CA ALA A 165 4.78 18.64 -5.34
C ALA A 165 5.46 19.76 -6.13
N ILE A 166 5.93 19.42 -7.33
CA ILE A 166 6.56 20.34 -8.28
C ILE A 166 5.56 20.62 -9.40
N ARG A 167 5.27 21.90 -9.67
CA ARG A 167 4.45 22.28 -10.83
C ARG A 167 5.27 22.08 -12.10
N LEU A 168 4.69 21.39 -13.09
CA LEU A 168 5.28 21.22 -14.41
C LEU A 168 4.91 22.41 -15.29
N ASP A 169 5.88 23.28 -15.52
CA ASP A 169 5.73 24.48 -16.33
C ASP A 169 7.05 24.77 -17.07
N ASN A 170 7.00 24.91 -18.39
CA ASN A 170 8.15 25.27 -19.22
C ASN A 170 7.99 26.65 -19.90
N ASN A 171 7.04 27.47 -19.42
CA ASN A 171 6.68 28.79 -19.95
C ASN A 171 6.19 28.81 -21.41
N LYS A 172 5.84 27.65 -21.99
CA LYS A 172 5.13 27.59 -23.27
C LYS A 172 3.63 27.76 -23.05
N LYS A 173 2.95 28.24 -24.08
CA LYS A 173 1.48 28.20 -24.15
C LYS A 173 1.04 26.81 -24.59
N ASP A 174 -0.19 26.43 -24.22
CA ASP A 174 -0.86 25.20 -24.66
C ASP A 174 0.00 23.95 -24.38
N MET A 175 0.30 23.75 -23.10
CA MET A 175 0.99 22.55 -22.61
C MET A 175 -0.05 21.46 -22.35
N PHE A 176 0.33 20.20 -22.52
CA PHE A 176 -0.50 19.03 -22.25
C PHE A 176 -1.70 18.85 -23.18
N GLU A 177 -1.62 19.30 -24.44
CA GLU A 177 -2.68 19.12 -25.44
C GLU A 177 -2.82 17.66 -25.90
N ALA A 178 -4.00 17.32 -26.46
CA ALA A 178 -4.27 15.99 -26.97
C ALA A 178 -3.22 15.53 -28.00
N GLY A 179 -2.56 14.41 -27.73
CA GLY A 179 -1.49 13.85 -28.57
C GLY A 179 -0.14 14.57 -28.48
N GLN A 180 0.01 15.58 -27.62
CA GLN A 180 1.25 16.33 -27.43
C GLN A 180 2.25 15.59 -26.53
N LYS A 181 3.52 15.94 -26.74
CA LYS A 181 4.64 15.63 -25.85
C LYS A 181 5.21 16.94 -25.30
N ASP A 182 5.28 17.05 -23.97
CA ASP A 182 5.83 18.22 -23.28
C ASP A 182 7.03 17.84 -22.41
N GLU A 183 8.06 18.68 -22.41
CA GLU A 183 9.31 18.45 -21.68
C GLU A 183 9.54 19.55 -20.62
N PHE A 184 10.01 19.12 -19.45
CA PHE A 184 10.30 19.95 -18.29
C PHE A 184 11.65 19.54 -17.68
N THR A 185 12.35 20.48 -17.06
CA THR A 185 13.57 20.20 -16.30
C THR A 185 13.37 20.65 -14.86
N VAL A 186 13.59 19.72 -13.93
CA VAL A 186 13.49 19.97 -12.49
C VAL A 186 14.87 19.79 -11.88
N ASP A 187 15.43 20.88 -11.33
CA ASP A 187 16.65 20.80 -10.55
C ASP A 187 16.32 20.60 -9.06
N CYS A 188 16.59 19.41 -8.55
CA CYS A 188 16.43 19.11 -7.13
C CYS A 188 17.58 18.21 -6.62
N PRO A 189 17.80 18.12 -5.30
CA PRO A 189 18.74 17.13 -4.76
C PRO A 189 18.37 15.73 -5.24
N THR A 190 19.37 14.88 -5.49
CA THR A 190 19.11 13.52 -5.98
C THR A 190 18.10 12.78 -5.10
N VAL A 191 17.08 12.21 -5.75
CA VAL A 191 16.10 11.32 -5.11
C VAL A 191 16.60 9.89 -5.03
N GLY A 192 17.72 9.59 -5.71
CA GLY A 192 18.23 8.24 -5.89
C GLY A 192 17.45 7.48 -6.95
N VAL A 193 17.32 6.17 -6.78
CA VAL A 193 16.57 5.31 -7.70
C VAL A 193 15.08 5.62 -7.57
N LEU A 194 14.48 6.12 -8.67
CA LEU A 194 13.05 6.40 -8.78
C LEU A 194 12.25 5.09 -8.95
N ASN A 195 11.23 4.90 -8.12
CA ASN A 195 10.31 3.75 -8.23
C ASN A 195 8.84 4.17 -8.38
N LYS A 196 8.49 5.36 -7.90
CA LYS A 196 7.12 5.85 -7.79
C LYS A 196 7.08 7.35 -8.01
N ILE A 197 6.03 7.83 -8.65
CA ILE A 197 5.67 9.25 -8.72
C ILE A 197 4.22 9.44 -8.32
N LEU A 198 3.88 10.64 -7.86
CA LEU A 198 2.49 11.12 -7.78
C LEU A 198 2.32 12.17 -8.86
N ILE A 199 1.39 11.92 -9.80
CA ILE A 199 0.97 12.91 -10.79
C ILE A 199 -0.41 13.45 -10.38
N ALA A 200 -0.62 14.76 -10.48
CA ALA A 200 -1.87 15.41 -10.11
C ALA A 200 -2.12 16.67 -10.95
N HIS A 201 -3.37 17.13 -11.02
CA HIS A 201 -3.71 18.46 -11.53
C HIS A 201 -4.70 19.18 -10.61
N ASN A 202 -4.79 20.50 -10.71
CA ASN A 202 -5.64 21.31 -9.82
C ASN A 202 -7.09 21.49 -10.30
N ASN A 203 -7.48 20.84 -11.40
CA ASN A 203 -8.82 20.89 -11.99
C ASN A 203 -9.31 22.31 -12.33
N LYS A 204 -8.40 23.25 -12.63
CA LYS A 204 -8.75 24.59 -13.13
C LYS A 204 -8.82 24.61 -14.65
N GLY A 205 -9.39 25.68 -15.22
CA GLY A 205 -9.52 25.87 -16.66
C GLY A 205 -10.86 25.42 -17.22
N SER A 206 -11.04 25.58 -18.53
CA SER A 206 -12.29 25.25 -19.25
C SER A 206 -12.41 23.76 -19.53
N ALA A 207 -11.30 23.08 -19.79
CA ALA A 207 -11.21 21.65 -20.00
C ALA A 207 -10.16 21.06 -19.04
N PRO A 208 -10.52 20.80 -17.77
CA PRO A 208 -9.56 20.31 -16.77
C PRO A 208 -9.28 18.81 -16.85
N GLY A 209 -10.14 18.03 -17.50
CA GLY A 209 -9.96 16.58 -17.66
C GLY A 209 -8.73 16.27 -18.51
N TRP A 210 -7.96 15.26 -18.13
CA TRP A 210 -6.69 14.97 -18.78
C TRP A 210 -6.51 13.49 -19.02
N PHE A 211 -6.30 13.05 -20.26
CA PHE A 211 -5.92 11.67 -20.53
C PHE A 211 -4.39 11.55 -20.62
N LEU A 212 -3.77 11.06 -19.55
CA LEU A 212 -2.33 10.84 -19.48
C LEU A 212 -1.98 9.46 -20.05
N ASP A 213 -1.11 9.41 -21.07
CA ASP A 213 -0.58 8.15 -21.60
C ASP A 213 0.56 7.63 -20.71
N ARG A 214 1.68 8.36 -20.65
CA ARG A 214 2.85 8.00 -19.85
C ARG A 214 3.74 9.20 -19.54
N ILE A 215 4.65 9.03 -18.59
CA ILE A 215 5.71 10.00 -18.26
C ILE A 215 7.08 9.30 -18.36
N LEU A 216 8.06 9.92 -19.01
CA LEU A 216 9.47 9.51 -18.95
C LEU A 216 10.24 10.48 -18.06
N ILE A 217 11.07 9.97 -17.16
CA ILE A 217 11.92 10.79 -16.29
C ILE A 217 13.37 10.35 -16.47
N GLU A 218 14.19 11.24 -17.01
CA GLU A 218 15.63 11.05 -17.09
C GLU A 218 16.29 11.66 -15.86
N ASP A 219 16.94 10.83 -15.04
CA ASP A 219 17.94 11.28 -14.09
C ASP A 219 19.21 11.61 -14.88
N VAL A 220 19.47 12.91 -15.09
CA VAL A 220 20.52 13.37 -16.02
C VAL A 220 21.91 13.00 -15.52
N ASN A 221 22.18 13.10 -14.21
CA ASN A 221 23.49 12.75 -13.68
C ASN A 221 23.71 11.23 -13.64
N ALA A 222 22.66 10.43 -13.40
CA ALA A 222 22.76 8.97 -13.43
C ALA A 222 22.65 8.39 -14.86
N HIS A 223 22.32 9.21 -15.86
CA HIS A 223 22.00 8.80 -17.23
C HIS A 223 20.97 7.66 -17.28
N HIS A 224 19.93 7.74 -16.44
CA HIS A 224 18.93 6.69 -16.32
C HIS A 224 17.53 7.22 -16.63
N ILE A 225 16.78 6.51 -17.48
CA ILE A 225 15.44 6.90 -17.90
C ILE A 225 14.42 5.93 -17.29
N TYR A 226 13.49 6.48 -16.51
CA TYR A 226 12.37 5.76 -15.90
C TYR A 226 11.09 6.00 -16.71
N GLU A 227 10.33 4.94 -17.03
CA GLU A 227 9.02 5.06 -17.70
C GLU A 227 7.88 4.81 -16.71
N PHE A 228 6.94 5.74 -16.62
CA PHE A 228 5.75 5.66 -15.77
C PHE A 228 4.48 5.62 -16.64
N PRO A 229 3.93 4.44 -16.96
CA PRO A 229 2.69 4.32 -17.71
C PRO A 229 1.48 4.79 -16.88
N CYS A 230 0.50 5.43 -17.51
CA CYS A 230 -0.76 5.81 -16.88
C CYS A 230 -1.98 5.30 -17.66
N ASN A 231 -2.10 5.67 -18.94
CA ASN A 231 -3.18 5.31 -19.86
C ASN A 231 -4.60 5.50 -19.29
N ARG A 232 -4.83 6.58 -18.55
CA ARG A 232 -6.09 6.85 -17.85
C ARG A 232 -6.49 8.32 -17.87
N TRP A 233 -7.77 8.56 -17.64
CA TRP A 233 -8.27 9.90 -17.39
C TRP A 233 -7.98 10.31 -15.95
N LEU A 234 -7.42 11.50 -15.79
CA LEU A 234 -7.34 12.26 -14.56
C LEU A 234 -8.38 13.38 -14.69
N ALA A 235 -9.58 13.14 -14.20
CA ALA A 235 -10.74 14.02 -14.37
C ALA A 235 -11.77 13.72 -13.28
N LYS A 236 -12.67 14.66 -12.97
CA LYS A 236 -13.75 14.44 -11.98
C LYS A 236 -14.99 13.76 -12.57
N ASP A 237 -15.11 13.81 -13.89
CA ASP A 237 -16.26 13.38 -14.68
C ASP A 237 -15.95 12.17 -15.59
N GLU A 238 -14.68 11.77 -15.70
CA GLU A 238 -14.26 10.59 -16.49
C GLU A 238 -13.53 9.53 -15.65
N ASP A 239 -13.44 8.32 -16.22
CA ASP A 239 -12.81 7.11 -15.65
C ASP A 239 -13.17 6.89 -14.16
N ASP A 240 -12.21 6.99 -13.25
CA ASP A 240 -12.42 6.75 -11.82
C ASP A 240 -12.62 8.02 -10.99
N LYS A 241 -12.85 9.16 -11.67
CA LYS A 241 -13.16 10.47 -11.07
C LYS A 241 -12.03 11.04 -10.20
N GLN A 242 -10.80 10.55 -10.37
CA GLN A 242 -9.62 11.03 -9.66
C GLN A 242 -8.82 12.02 -10.51
N ILE A 243 -8.32 13.09 -9.88
CA ILE A 243 -7.46 14.12 -10.52
C ILE A 243 -5.98 13.95 -10.17
N SER A 244 -5.65 12.84 -9.50
CA SER A 244 -4.30 12.50 -9.06
C SER A 244 -4.12 11.00 -8.96
N ARG A 245 -2.90 10.50 -9.21
CA ARG A 245 -2.59 9.07 -9.16
C ARG A 245 -1.12 8.80 -8.86
N PHE A 246 -0.85 7.76 -8.09
CA PHE A 246 0.49 7.18 -8.01
C PHE A 246 0.80 6.32 -9.24
N LEU A 247 1.92 6.58 -9.90
CA LEU A 247 2.45 5.76 -11.00
C LEU A 247 3.76 5.10 -10.56
N PHE A 248 4.01 3.90 -11.06
CA PHE A 248 5.22 3.14 -10.75
C PHE A 248 6.06 2.97 -12.00
N SER A 249 7.38 2.98 -11.85
CA SER A 249 8.27 2.86 -13.00
C SER A 249 8.15 1.45 -13.56
N LYS A 250 7.86 1.33 -14.86
CA LYS A 250 8.31 0.17 -15.63
C LYS A 250 9.83 0.18 -15.55
N THR A 251 10.42 -0.91 -15.09
CA THR A 251 11.88 -1.07 -15.07
C THR A 251 12.40 -0.79 -16.47
N SER A 252 13.29 0.21 -16.59
CA SER A 252 13.79 0.74 -17.85
C SER A 252 14.22 -0.37 -18.81
N THR A 253 13.45 -0.60 -19.87
CA THR A 253 13.95 -1.25 -21.07
C THR A 253 14.80 -0.23 -21.83
N ASP A 254 16.04 -0.63 -22.11
CA ASP A 254 17.03 -0.01 -23.01
C ASP A 254 17.90 1.14 -22.47
N GLN A 255 18.96 0.79 -21.73
CA GLN A 255 20.31 0.68 -22.30
C GLN A 255 21.23 -0.09 -21.34
N GLY A 256 21.78 -1.22 -21.82
CA GLY A 256 22.68 -2.08 -21.07
C GLY A 256 21.97 -3.29 -20.48
N LYS A 257 22.24 -4.47 -21.04
CA LYS A 257 21.80 -5.79 -20.56
C LYS A 257 22.20 -6.01 -19.09
N GLN A 258 21.40 -5.53 -18.15
CA GLN A 258 21.26 -6.15 -16.85
C GLN A 258 19.98 -6.98 -16.96
N PRO A 259 20.06 -8.32 -16.84
CA PRO A 259 18.88 -9.16 -16.96
C PRO A 259 17.89 -8.73 -15.88
N VAL A 260 16.64 -8.41 -16.27
CA VAL A 260 15.51 -8.37 -15.33
C VAL A 260 15.60 -9.66 -14.55
N ARG A 261 15.85 -9.58 -13.24
CA ARG A 261 16.06 -10.76 -12.41
C ARG A 261 14.74 -11.52 -12.41
N LYS A 262 14.66 -12.55 -13.25
CA LYS A 262 13.51 -13.44 -13.30
C LYS A 262 13.50 -14.31 -12.05
N ASN A 263 12.31 -14.59 -11.57
CA ASN A 263 12.07 -15.57 -10.52
C ASN A 263 11.11 -16.64 -11.04
N LYS A 264 11.16 -17.82 -10.44
CA LYS A 264 10.20 -18.89 -10.68
C LYS A 264 9.28 -18.99 -9.47
N TYR A 265 7.98 -19.02 -9.73
CA TYR A 265 6.98 -19.28 -8.71
C TYR A 265 6.22 -20.55 -9.05
N LYS A 266 6.03 -21.42 -8.06
CA LYS A 266 5.15 -22.57 -8.18
C LYS A 266 3.77 -22.17 -7.66
N VAL A 267 2.82 -22.02 -8.57
CA VAL A 267 1.43 -21.65 -8.26
C VAL A 267 0.61 -22.93 -8.22
N THR A 268 -0.06 -23.16 -7.09
CA THR A 268 -0.93 -24.31 -6.86
C THR A 268 -2.33 -23.80 -6.62
N VAL A 269 -3.27 -24.18 -7.49
CA VAL A 269 -4.65 -23.72 -7.43
C VAL A 269 -5.54 -24.86 -6.92
N TYR A 270 -6.40 -24.57 -5.95
CA TYR A 270 -7.39 -25.50 -5.42
C TYR A 270 -8.78 -25.04 -5.88
N THR A 271 -9.38 -25.75 -6.82
CA THR A 271 -10.80 -25.58 -7.14
C THR A 271 -11.63 -26.26 -6.04
N GLY A 272 -12.66 -25.59 -5.53
CA GLY A 272 -13.47 -26.17 -4.46
C GLY A 272 -14.34 -27.32 -4.95
N ASN A 273 -14.88 -28.09 -4.00
CA ASN A 273 -15.63 -29.32 -4.27
C ASN A 273 -17.16 -29.11 -4.32
N LYS A 274 -17.62 -27.91 -4.72
CA LYS A 274 -19.06 -27.63 -4.89
C LYS A 274 -19.54 -28.17 -6.24
N SER A 275 -20.83 -28.50 -6.35
CA SER A 275 -21.41 -28.89 -7.64
C SER A 275 -21.23 -27.76 -8.64
N GLY A 276 -20.66 -28.06 -9.81
CA GLY A 276 -20.38 -27.05 -10.86
C GLY A 276 -19.21 -26.11 -10.55
N ALA A 277 -18.34 -26.43 -9.60
CA ALA A 277 -17.24 -25.55 -9.19
C ALA A 277 -16.13 -25.38 -10.23
N GLY A 278 -16.01 -26.30 -11.19
CA GLY A 278 -14.99 -26.27 -12.23
C GLY A 278 -15.28 -25.26 -13.33
N THR A 279 -14.25 -24.87 -14.08
CA THR A 279 -14.37 -23.86 -15.14
C THR A 279 -13.61 -24.25 -16.41
N ASP A 280 -14.23 -23.99 -17.55
CA ASP A 280 -13.59 -24.07 -18.88
C ASP A 280 -12.96 -22.73 -19.32
N ALA A 281 -13.02 -21.69 -18.48
CA ALA A 281 -12.50 -20.37 -18.81
C ALA A 281 -10.98 -20.31 -18.66
N ASP A 282 -10.33 -19.46 -19.46
CA ASP A 282 -8.90 -19.20 -19.28
C ASP A 282 -8.69 -18.39 -17.98
N VAL A 283 -7.87 -18.92 -17.07
CA VAL A 283 -7.55 -18.32 -15.77
C VAL A 283 -6.21 -17.58 -15.84
N PHE A 284 -6.16 -16.38 -15.27
CA PHE A 284 -5.00 -15.50 -15.25
C PHE A 284 -4.68 -15.06 -13.82
N ILE A 285 -3.39 -15.00 -13.50
CA ILE A 285 -2.87 -14.49 -12.24
C ILE A 285 -1.94 -13.29 -12.45
N THR A 286 -2.05 -12.28 -11.60
CA THR A 286 -1.09 -11.19 -11.47
C THR A 286 -0.53 -11.17 -10.06
N LEU A 287 0.79 -11.13 -9.92
CA LEU A 287 1.47 -11.02 -8.63
C LEU A 287 1.84 -9.58 -8.34
N TYR A 288 1.62 -9.13 -7.11
CA TYR A 288 2.06 -7.82 -6.62
C TYR A 288 3.00 -8.01 -5.43
N GLY A 289 4.15 -7.36 -5.46
CA GLY A 289 5.11 -7.40 -4.37
C GLY A 289 5.86 -6.08 -4.21
N ASN A 290 6.78 -6.04 -3.26
CA ASN A 290 7.52 -4.82 -2.91
C ASN A 290 8.53 -4.37 -4.00
N LEU A 291 8.84 -5.23 -4.98
CA LEU A 291 9.73 -4.90 -6.11
C LEU A 291 8.96 -4.60 -7.40
N GLY A 292 7.62 -4.73 -7.40
CA GLY A 292 6.78 -4.45 -8.57
C GLY A 292 5.63 -5.45 -8.73
N GLU A 293 5.08 -5.49 -9.94
CA GLU A 293 4.00 -6.40 -10.33
C GLU A 293 4.36 -7.17 -11.60
N THR A 294 3.66 -8.28 -11.85
CA THR A 294 3.75 -9.01 -13.12
C THR A 294 2.68 -8.53 -14.09
N ASP A 295 2.81 -8.89 -15.37
CA ASP A 295 1.65 -8.92 -16.26
C ASP A 295 0.63 -9.98 -15.79
N ALA A 296 -0.55 -10.00 -16.41
CA ALA A 296 -1.49 -11.11 -16.26
C ALA A 296 -0.93 -12.37 -16.93
N ILE A 297 -0.61 -13.38 -16.13
CA ILE A 297 -0.02 -14.64 -16.57
C ILE A 297 -1.13 -15.69 -16.64
N GLN A 298 -1.34 -16.26 -17.83
CA GLN A 298 -2.28 -17.37 -17.97
C GLN A 298 -1.76 -18.61 -17.23
N LEU A 299 -2.63 -19.23 -16.44
CA LEU A 299 -2.36 -20.49 -15.76
C LEU A 299 -2.89 -21.64 -16.62
N ASP A 300 -1.98 -22.25 -17.36
CA ASP A 300 -2.25 -23.41 -18.22
C ASP A 300 -1.02 -24.34 -18.20
N ASN A 301 -1.24 -25.63 -17.98
CA ASN A 301 -0.19 -26.64 -18.04
C ASN A 301 -0.46 -27.75 -19.09
N LYS A 302 -1.41 -27.51 -20.01
CA LYS A 302 -1.88 -28.41 -21.08
C LYS A 302 -2.68 -29.62 -20.61
N ASP A 303 -2.94 -29.74 -19.31
CA ASP A 303 -3.91 -30.70 -18.79
C ASP A 303 -5.32 -30.07 -18.78
N ASN A 304 -6.33 -30.88 -18.47
CA ASN A 304 -7.66 -30.36 -18.19
C ASN A 304 -7.68 -29.70 -16.78
N ASN A 305 -7.43 -28.39 -16.72
CA ASN A 305 -7.23 -27.64 -15.48
C ASN A 305 -8.54 -27.19 -14.82
N PHE A 306 -8.47 -26.89 -13.53
CA PHE A 306 -9.52 -26.23 -12.73
C PHE A 306 -10.82 -27.01 -12.58
N GLU A 307 -10.77 -28.34 -12.69
CA GLU A 307 -11.94 -29.20 -12.47
C GLU A 307 -12.44 -29.17 -11.01
N THR A 308 -13.73 -29.48 -10.83
CA THR A 308 -14.36 -29.50 -9.51
C THR A 308 -13.57 -30.38 -8.53
N GLY A 309 -13.16 -29.81 -7.39
CA GLY A 309 -12.38 -30.50 -6.35
C GLY A 309 -10.93 -30.82 -6.73
N LYS A 310 -10.45 -30.37 -7.90
CA LYS A 310 -9.09 -30.64 -8.38
C LYS A 310 -8.08 -29.64 -7.80
N LYS A 311 -6.85 -30.12 -7.68
CA LYS A 311 -5.64 -29.34 -7.44
C LYS A 311 -4.81 -29.31 -8.72
N ASP A 312 -4.46 -28.12 -9.18
CA ASP A 312 -3.62 -27.90 -10.36
C ASP A 312 -2.34 -27.15 -9.98
N GLU A 313 -1.21 -27.52 -10.59
CA GLU A 313 0.09 -26.91 -10.34
C GLU A 313 0.69 -26.32 -11.62
N PHE A 314 1.21 -25.10 -11.50
CA PHE A 314 1.80 -24.32 -12.57
C PHE A 314 3.16 -23.79 -12.12
N THR A 315 4.12 -23.71 -13.04
CA THR A 315 5.39 -23.01 -12.80
C THR A 315 5.43 -21.78 -13.70
N ILE A 316 5.42 -20.60 -13.10
CA ILE A 316 5.49 -19.32 -13.83
C ILE A 316 6.87 -18.71 -13.67
N GLU A 317 7.47 -18.27 -14.78
CA GLU A 317 8.74 -17.54 -14.80
C GLU A 317 8.46 -16.10 -15.20
N CYS A 318 8.65 -15.17 -14.26
CA CYS A 318 8.30 -13.76 -14.42
C CYS A 318 9.31 -12.86 -13.68
N PRO A 319 9.27 -11.52 -13.83
CA PRO A 319 10.11 -10.63 -13.05
C PRO A 319 9.97 -10.87 -11.54
N ALA A 320 11.07 -10.79 -10.79
CA ALA A 320 11.04 -10.93 -9.34
C ALA A 320 10.25 -9.79 -8.69
N VAL A 321 9.05 -10.08 -8.17
CA VAL A 321 8.21 -9.13 -7.44
C VAL A 321 8.61 -8.96 -5.97
N GLY A 322 9.54 -9.78 -5.46
CA GLY A 322 9.98 -9.75 -4.07
C GLY A 322 8.97 -10.41 -3.14
N VAL A 323 8.74 -9.82 -1.97
CA VAL A 323 7.71 -10.28 -1.02
C VAL A 323 6.33 -10.01 -1.62
N ILE A 324 5.58 -11.09 -1.89
CA ILE A 324 4.25 -11.01 -2.48
C ILE A 324 3.27 -10.50 -1.40
N ASN A 325 2.59 -9.39 -1.68
CA ASN A 325 1.64 -8.78 -0.73
C ASN A 325 0.17 -8.96 -1.13
N LYS A 326 -0.12 -9.20 -2.41
CA LYS A 326 -1.45 -9.54 -2.92
C LYS A 326 -1.35 -10.18 -4.32
N ILE A 327 -2.41 -10.82 -4.77
CA ILE A 327 -2.56 -11.34 -6.12
C ILE A 327 -3.92 -10.91 -6.70
N LEU A 328 -3.99 -10.76 -8.02
CA LEU A 328 -5.26 -10.70 -8.74
C LEU A 328 -5.43 -12.02 -9.47
N ILE A 329 -6.51 -12.75 -9.19
CA ILE A 329 -6.91 -13.95 -9.93
C ILE A 329 -8.19 -13.62 -10.71
N ALA A 330 -8.21 -13.95 -12.00
CA ALA A 330 -9.34 -13.64 -12.87
C ALA A 330 -9.52 -14.71 -13.96
N HIS A 331 -10.70 -14.79 -14.55
CA HIS A 331 -10.93 -15.60 -15.74
C HIS A 331 -11.63 -14.79 -16.84
N ASN A 332 -11.54 -15.25 -18.09
CA ASN A 332 -12.11 -14.54 -19.23
C ASN A 332 -13.60 -14.85 -19.52
N ASN A 333 -14.23 -15.68 -18.68
CA ASN A 333 -15.62 -16.10 -18.80
C ASN A 333 -15.99 -16.75 -20.15
N LYS A 334 -15.05 -17.44 -20.79
CA LYS A 334 -15.31 -18.27 -21.99
C LYS A 334 -15.54 -19.74 -21.59
N GLY A 335 -15.92 -20.57 -22.56
CA GLY A 335 -16.16 -22.00 -22.34
C GLY A 335 -17.57 -22.34 -21.87
N LEU A 336 -17.84 -23.64 -21.67
CA LEU A 336 -19.10 -24.11 -21.09
C LEU A 336 -18.95 -24.13 -19.57
N GLY A 337 -19.90 -23.52 -18.85
CA GLY A 337 -19.77 -23.36 -17.39
C GLY A 337 -18.56 -22.51 -16.99
N PRO A 338 -18.49 -21.22 -17.39
CA PRO A 338 -17.35 -20.36 -17.06
C PRO A 338 -17.25 -20.01 -15.57
N GLY A 339 -18.31 -20.21 -14.78
CA GLY A 339 -18.32 -19.94 -13.36
C GLY A 339 -17.35 -20.85 -12.61
N TRP A 340 -16.59 -20.29 -11.68
CA TRP A 340 -15.53 -21.01 -11.00
C TRP A 340 -15.59 -20.81 -9.49
N PHE A 341 -15.66 -21.88 -8.72
CA PHE A 341 -15.53 -21.77 -7.27
C PHE A 341 -14.08 -22.03 -6.84
N LEU A 342 -13.36 -20.96 -6.54
CA LEU A 342 -11.97 -21.01 -6.09
C LEU A 342 -11.93 -21.18 -4.56
N ASP A 343 -11.29 -22.25 -4.07
CA ASP A 343 -11.02 -22.46 -2.63
C ASP A 343 -9.84 -21.59 -2.18
N ARG A 344 -8.63 -21.88 -2.70
CA ARG A 344 -7.41 -21.13 -2.36
C ARG A 344 -6.31 -21.29 -3.41
N ILE A 345 -5.29 -20.45 -3.32
CA ILE A 345 -4.06 -20.54 -4.13
C ILE A 345 -2.86 -20.61 -3.19
N LEU A 346 -1.93 -21.55 -3.42
CA LEU A 346 -0.61 -21.55 -2.79
C LEU A 346 0.44 -21.08 -3.78
N ILE A 347 1.33 -20.20 -3.37
CA ILE A 347 2.46 -19.75 -4.19
C ILE A 347 3.75 -20.02 -3.43
N GLU A 348 4.63 -20.82 -4.02
CA GLU A 348 6.02 -20.97 -3.55
C GLU A 348 6.92 -20.07 -4.38
N ASP A 349 7.70 -19.21 -3.74
CA ASP A 349 8.90 -18.64 -4.36
C ASP A 349 9.97 -19.72 -4.40
N VAL A 350 10.27 -20.26 -5.59
CA VAL A 350 11.17 -21.41 -5.77
C VAL A 350 12.60 -21.12 -5.30
N ASN A 351 13.01 -19.84 -5.32
CA ASN A 351 14.36 -19.46 -4.90
C ASN A 351 14.49 -19.30 -3.39
N THR A 352 13.45 -18.81 -2.72
CA THR A 352 13.47 -18.57 -1.26
C THR A 352 12.78 -19.66 -0.46
N HIS A 353 12.04 -20.56 -1.13
CA HIS A 353 11.11 -21.53 -0.55
C HIS A 353 10.03 -20.90 0.35
N HIS A 354 9.77 -19.60 0.18
CA HIS A 354 8.71 -18.93 0.91
C HIS A 354 7.35 -19.31 0.34
N MET A 355 6.45 -19.75 1.23
CA MET A 355 5.09 -20.17 0.88
C MET A 355 4.09 -19.08 1.25
N TYR A 356 3.26 -18.71 0.28
CA TYR A 356 2.14 -17.80 0.45
C TYR A 356 0.83 -18.59 0.22
N GLU A 357 -0.15 -18.47 1.10
CA GLU A 357 -1.49 -19.05 0.92
C GLU A 357 -2.51 -17.94 0.72
N PHE A 358 -3.29 -17.95 -0.35
CA PHE A 358 -4.30 -16.95 -0.65
C PHE A 358 -5.68 -17.61 -0.60
N PRO A 359 -6.45 -17.46 0.50
CA PRO A 359 -7.78 -18.03 0.59
C PRO A 359 -8.75 -17.21 -0.25
N CYS A 360 -9.69 -17.88 -0.91
CA CYS A 360 -10.73 -17.23 -1.71
C CYS A 360 -12.13 -17.68 -1.27
N ASN A 361 -12.42 -18.98 -1.31
CA ASN A 361 -13.70 -19.60 -0.95
C ASN A 361 -14.95 -18.93 -1.55
N ARG A 362 -14.85 -18.47 -2.79
CA ARG A 362 -15.92 -17.71 -3.46
C ARG A 362 -16.07 -18.11 -4.92
N TRP A 363 -17.25 -17.83 -5.47
CA TRP A 363 -17.47 -17.95 -6.90
C TRP A 363 -16.86 -16.75 -7.62
N LEU A 364 -16.18 -17.04 -8.73
CA LEU A 364 -15.81 -16.12 -9.78
C LEU A 364 -16.71 -16.47 -10.97
N ALA A 365 -17.83 -15.77 -11.11
CA ALA A 365 -18.88 -16.10 -12.06
C ALA A 365 -19.71 -14.84 -12.35
N LYS A 366 -20.39 -14.76 -13.50
CA LYS A 366 -21.31 -13.64 -13.80
C LYS A 366 -22.73 -13.85 -13.27
N ASP A 367 -23.07 -15.09 -12.96
CA ASP A 367 -24.40 -15.57 -12.59
C ASP A 367 -24.47 -16.10 -11.15
N GLU A 368 -23.34 -16.27 -10.47
CA GLU A 368 -23.25 -16.69 -9.07
C GLU A 368 -22.59 -15.65 -8.15
N ASP A 369 -22.83 -15.79 -6.85
CA ASP A 369 -22.26 -14.97 -5.76
C ASP A 369 -22.45 -13.47 -6.02
N ASP A 370 -21.38 -12.69 -6.16
CA ASP A 370 -21.44 -11.25 -6.39
C ASP A 370 -21.26 -10.83 -7.86
N LYS A 371 -21.33 -11.80 -8.78
CA LYS A 371 -21.26 -11.61 -10.23
C LYS A 371 -19.91 -11.09 -10.75
N GLN A 372 -18.84 -11.19 -9.95
CA GLN A 372 -17.49 -10.83 -10.36
C GLN A 372 -16.71 -12.04 -10.86
N ILE A 373 -15.89 -11.85 -11.90
CA ILE A 373 -15.02 -12.87 -12.52
C ILE A 373 -13.55 -12.71 -12.14
N ALA A 374 -13.27 -11.83 -11.18
CA ALA A 374 -11.93 -11.49 -10.72
C ALA A 374 -11.93 -11.22 -9.21
N ARG A 375 -10.83 -11.55 -8.54
CA ARG A 375 -10.61 -11.33 -7.11
C ARG A 375 -9.21 -10.84 -6.84
N LEU A 376 -9.12 -9.76 -6.08
CA LEU A 376 -7.88 -9.38 -5.42
C LEU A 376 -7.80 -10.16 -4.10
N LEU A 377 -6.78 -10.99 -3.95
CA LEU A 377 -6.57 -11.85 -2.77
C LEU A 377 -5.30 -11.44 -2.04
N PHE A 378 -5.32 -11.57 -0.72
CA PHE A 378 -4.19 -11.27 0.15
C PHE A 378 -3.68 -12.58 0.78
N PRO A 379 -2.37 -12.71 1.04
CA PRO A 379 -1.84 -13.93 1.63
C PRO A 379 -2.32 -14.04 3.08
N LYS A 380 -2.68 -15.25 3.50
CA LYS A 380 -2.78 -15.62 4.90
C LYS A 380 -1.46 -15.23 5.55
N THR A 381 -1.53 -14.31 6.50
CA THR A 381 -0.46 -14.12 7.45
C THR A 381 -0.19 -15.46 8.14
N SER A 382 1.06 -15.73 8.52
CA SER A 382 1.56 -17.00 9.10
C SER A 382 0.94 -17.37 10.46
N THR A 383 -0.30 -16.96 10.73
CA THR A 383 -1.04 -17.06 11.99
C THR A 383 -2.06 -18.21 12.01
N ASP A 384 -2.11 -19.05 10.97
CA ASP A 384 -3.06 -20.18 10.89
C ASP A 384 -2.49 -21.55 11.34
N GLN A 385 -1.27 -21.58 11.91
CA GLN A 385 -0.83 -22.72 12.72
C GLN A 385 -0.84 -22.34 14.21
N GLY A 386 -1.99 -22.58 14.85
CA GLY A 386 -2.17 -22.43 16.29
C GLY A 386 -2.82 -21.11 16.69
N LYS A 387 -4.14 -21.15 16.92
CA LYS A 387 -4.97 -20.06 17.44
C LYS A 387 -4.24 -19.17 18.46
N GLN A 388 -4.07 -17.90 18.12
CA GLN A 388 -4.44 -16.81 19.03
C GLN A 388 -5.61 -16.05 18.41
N PRO A 389 -6.61 -15.63 19.21
CA PRO A 389 -7.83 -15.03 18.69
C PRO A 389 -7.49 -13.75 17.91
N VAL A 390 -8.01 -13.64 16.69
CA VAL A 390 -8.06 -12.38 15.95
C VAL A 390 -8.69 -11.35 16.88
N ARG A 391 -7.98 -10.23 17.14
CA ARG A 391 -8.51 -9.15 17.98
C ARG A 391 -9.73 -8.59 17.26
N LYS A 392 -10.91 -8.94 17.77
CA LYS A 392 -12.17 -8.39 17.27
C LYS A 392 -12.42 -7.06 17.96
N ASN A 393 -12.77 -6.05 17.16
CA ASN A 393 -13.27 -4.80 17.68
C ASN A 393 -14.80 -4.79 17.65
N LYS A 394 -15.38 -4.05 18.59
CA LYS A 394 -16.80 -3.77 18.60
C LYS A 394 -17.02 -2.41 17.95
N TYR A 395 -17.80 -2.40 16.88
CA TYR A 395 -18.21 -1.17 16.23
C TYR A 395 -19.67 -0.90 16.54
N LYS A 396 -19.95 0.32 17.00
CA LYS A 396 -21.31 0.82 17.15
C LYS A 396 -21.68 1.53 15.85
N ILE A 397 -22.67 0.97 15.16
CA ILE A 397 -23.19 1.51 13.90
C ILE A 397 -24.54 2.12 14.18
N THR A 398 -24.66 3.41 13.93
CA THR A 398 -25.90 4.16 14.06
C THR A 398 -26.38 4.57 12.68
N VAL A 399 -27.55 4.06 12.29
CA VAL A 399 -28.16 4.32 10.99
C VAL A 399 -29.33 5.28 11.16
N TYR A 400 -29.39 6.31 10.32
CA TYR A 400 -30.49 7.27 10.27
C TYR A 400 -31.25 7.08 8.95
N THR A 401 -32.48 6.60 9.04
CA THR A 401 -33.39 6.55 7.89
C THR A 401 -34.08 7.90 7.76
N GLY A 402 -34.09 8.48 6.55
CA GLY A 402 -34.63 9.83 6.36
C GLY A 402 -36.15 9.89 6.59
N ASN A 403 -36.67 11.11 6.72
CA ASN A 403 -38.04 11.38 7.16
C ASN A 403 -39.04 11.58 6.00
N LYS A 404 -38.68 11.19 4.77
CA LYS A 404 -39.57 11.30 3.60
C LYS A 404 -40.62 10.18 3.62
N SER A 405 -41.81 10.44 3.08
CA SER A 405 -42.83 9.40 2.92
C SER A 405 -42.27 8.21 2.13
N GLY A 406 -42.31 7.01 2.70
CA GLY A 406 -41.77 5.79 2.10
C GLY A 406 -40.24 5.70 2.13
N ALA A 407 -39.58 6.36 3.08
CA ALA A 407 -38.13 6.31 3.21
C ALA A 407 -37.61 5.01 3.84
N GLY A 408 -38.46 4.29 4.60
CA GLY A 408 -38.09 3.05 5.26
C GLY A 408 -38.04 1.83 4.33
N THR A 409 -37.37 0.76 4.78
CA THR A 409 -37.20 -0.47 4.00
C THR A 409 -37.44 -1.73 4.83
N ASP A 410 -38.05 -2.72 4.20
CA ASP A 410 -38.22 -4.08 4.73
C ASP A 410 -37.09 -5.04 4.24
N ALA A 411 -36.12 -4.52 3.47
CA ALA A 411 -35.02 -5.33 2.95
C ALA A 411 -33.95 -5.56 4.04
N ASP A 412 -33.30 -6.73 4.00
CA ASP A 412 -32.14 -6.96 4.87
C ASP A 412 -31.01 -6.03 4.44
N VAL A 413 -30.51 -5.22 5.37
CA VAL A 413 -29.43 -4.25 5.15
C VAL A 413 -28.10 -4.85 5.62
N PHE A 414 -27.06 -4.65 4.83
CA PHE A 414 -25.71 -5.15 5.09
C PHE A 414 -24.71 -4.00 5.01
N ILE A 415 -23.70 -4.05 5.87
CA ILE A 415 -22.59 -3.12 5.87
C ILE A 415 -21.26 -3.84 5.71
N THR A 416 -20.36 -3.24 4.95
CA THR A 416 -18.96 -3.61 4.86
C THR A 416 -18.09 -2.42 5.25
N LEU A 417 -17.16 -2.62 6.18
CA LEU A 417 -16.22 -1.60 6.62
C LEU A 417 -14.89 -1.77 5.89
N TYR A 418 -14.36 -0.67 5.36
CA TYR A 418 -13.02 -0.62 4.77
C TYR A 418 -12.16 0.32 5.61
N GLY A 419 -11.13 -0.24 6.24
CA GLY A 419 -10.15 0.55 6.97
C GLY A 419 -8.75 0.41 6.37
N ASN A 420 -7.79 1.04 7.02
CA ASN A 420 -6.39 1.03 6.59
C ASN A 420 -5.63 -0.25 6.99
N LEU A 421 -6.20 -1.08 7.88
CA LEU A 421 -5.61 -2.35 8.28
C LEU A 421 -6.27 -3.55 7.61
N ASP A 422 -7.59 -3.51 7.42
CA ASP A 422 -8.37 -4.64 6.89
C ASP A 422 -9.74 -4.18 6.33
N GLU A 423 -10.49 -5.11 5.76
CA GLU A 423 -11.92 -4.97 5.42
C GLU A 423 -12.76 -6.05 6.10
N THR A 424 -14.03 -5.76 6.37
CA THR A 424 -14.95 -6.79 6.89
C THR A 424 -15.59 -7.58 5.74
N ASP A 425 -16.19 -8.72 6.05
CA ASP A 425 -17.25 -9.26 5.21
C ASP A 425 -18.49 -8.35 5.23
N ALA A 426 -19.48 -8.63 4.38
CA ALA A 426 -20.80 -8.00 4.48
C ALA A 426 -21.52 -8.49 5.74
N ILE A 427 -21.71 -7.60 6.71
CA ILE A 427 -22.35 -7.89 7.99
C ILE A 427 -23.78 -7.39 7.93
N GLN A 428 -24.74 -8.28 8.18
CA GLN A 428 -26.15 -7.89 8.28
C GLN A 428 -26.38 -7.00 9.50
N LEU A 429 -27.04 -5.87 9.28
CA LEU A 429 -27.49 -4.97 10.33
C LEU A 429 -28.92 -5.37 10.70
N ASP A 430 -29.03 -6.11 11.80
CA ASP A 430 -30.31 -6.59 12.33
C ASP A 430 -30.29 -6.51 13.86
N ASN A 431 -31.39 -6.09 14.46
CA ASN A 431 -31.59 -6.13 15.89
C ASN A 431 -33.01 -6.63 16.22
N LYS A 432 -33.43 -6.57 17.49
CA LYS A 432 -34.73 -7.14 17.90
C LYS A 432 -35.93 -6.25 17.56
N ASP A 433 -35.68 -5.04 17.04
CA ASP A 433 -36.70 -4.06 16.72
C ASP A 433 -37.04 -4.08 15.22
N ASN A 434 -38.12 -3.43 14.84
CA ASN A 434 -38.39 -3.19 13.42
C ASN A 434 -37.47 -2.08 12.89
N ASN A 435 -36.43 -2.49 12.16
CA ASN A 435 -35.33 -1.62 11.73
C ASN A 435 -35.65 -0.82 10.47
N PHE A 436 -34.92 0.28 10.30
CA PHE A 436 -34.89 1.10 9.07
C PHE A 436 -36.24 1.73 8.72
N GLU A 437 -37.03 2.06 9.72
CA GLU A 437 -38.32 2.73 9.54
C GLU A 437 -38.17 4.21 9.20
N THR A 438 -39.16 4.75 8.50
CA THR A 438 -39.17 6.17 8.08
C THR A 438 -38.94 7.10 9.29
N GLY A 439 -37.89 7.93 9.23
CA GLY A 439 -37.51 8.88 10.26
C GLY A 439 -36.92 8.27 11.54
N LYS A 440 -36.66 6.96 11.59
CA LYS A 440 -36.06 6.32 12.75
C LYS A 440 -34.52 6.33 12.73
N LYS A 441 -34.00 6.20 13.95
CA LYS A 441 -32.59 5.95 14.26
C LYS A 441 -32.48 4.52 14.78
N ASP A 442 -31.65 3.72 14.15
CA ASP A 442 -31.36 2.35 14.54
C ASP A 442 -29.89 2.22 14.97
N GLU A 443 -29.62 1.44 16.03
CA GLU A 443 -28.27 1.19 16.52
C GLU A 443 -27.97 -0.31 16.48
N PHE A 444 -26.78 -0.63 16.00
CA PHE A 444 -26.25 -1.99 15.87
C PHE A 444 -24.87 -2.05 16.53
N THR A 445 -24.57 -3.16 17.17
CA THR A 445 -23.21 -3.46 17.64
C THR A 445 -22.71 -4.67 16.88
N ILE A 446 -21.69 -4.47 16.06
CA ILE A 446 -21.06 -5.56 15.31
C ILE A 446 -19.70 -5.87 15.92
N GLU A 447 -19.33 -7.15 15.94
CA GLU A 447 -18.04 -7.61 16.43
C GLU A 447 -17.30 -8.31 15.28
N CYS A 448 -16.31 -7.62 14.72
CA CYS A 448 -15.55 -8.05 13.54
C CYS A 448 -14.05 -7.79 13.73
N PRO A 449 -13.17 -8.32 12.87
CA PRO A 449 -11.74 -7.99 12.90
C PRO A 449 -11.52 -6.48 12.91
N ALA A 450 -10.47 -6.03 13.59
CA ALA A 450 -10.12 -4.62 13.64
C ALA A 450 -9.66 -4.12 12.26
N VAL A 451 -10.48 -3.32 11.60
CA VAL A 451 -10.18 -2.75 10.27
C VAL A 451 -9.27 -1.52 10.34
N GLY A 452 -8.98 -1.02 11.53
CA GLY A 452 -8.23 0.22 11.75
C GLY A 452 -9.09 1.46 11.51
N VAL A 453 -8.48 2.54 11.01
CA VAL A 453 -9.17 3.78 10.66
C VAL A 453 -10.05 3.55 9.45
N ILE A 454 -11.37 3.59 9.65
CA ILE A 454 -12.37 3.42 8.59
C ILE A 454 -12.30 4.63 7.65
N ASN A 455 -12.05 4.37 6.37
CA ASN A 455 -11.99 5.42 5.34
C ASN A 455 -13.11 5.29 4.30
N LYS A 456 -13.78 4.14 4.25
CA LYS A 456 -14.88 3.87 3.32
C LYS A 456 -15.83 2.83 3.93
N ILE A 457 -17.11 2.92 3.54
CA ILE A 457 -18.11 1.91 3.81
C ILE A 457 -18.84 1.52 2.53
N LEU A 458 -19.34 0.30 2.49
CA LEU A 458 -20.38 -0.13 1.56
C LEU A 458 -21.62 -0.46 2.37
N ILE A 459 -22.74 0.16 2.02
CA ILE A 459 -24.06 -0.18 2.57
C ILE A 459 -24.91 -0.72 1.43
N ALA A 460 -25.51 -1.88 1.62
CA ALA A 460 -26.29 -2.58 0.61
C ALA A 460 -27.56 -3.16 1.22
N HIS A 461 -28.57 -3.43 0.39
CA HIS A 461 -29.75 -4.19 0.80
C HIS A 461 -30.04 -5.29 -0.22
N ASN A 462 -30.69 -6.36 0.22
CA ASN A 462 -30.99 -7.50 -0.67
C ASN A 462 -32.23 -7.31 -1.56
N ASN A 463 -32.90 -6.16 -1.44
CA ASN A 463 -34.06 -5.77 -2.23
C ASN A 463 -35.28 -6.71 -2.08
N LYS A 464 -35.38 -7.40 -0.94
CA LYS A 464 -36.55 -8.21 -0.55
C LYS A 464 -37.52 -7.39 0.32
N GLY A 465 -38.72 -7.91 0.57
CA GLY A 465 -39.73 -7.26 1.43
C GLY A 465 -40.70 -6.33 0.66
N LEU A 466 -41.67 -5.76 1.39
CA LEU A 466 -42.64 -4.80 0.83
C LEU A 466 -42.05 -3.39 0.91
N GLY A 467 -41.76 -2.78 -0.24
CA GLY A 467 -41.09 -1.47 -0.27
C GLY A 467 -39.59 -1.56 0.03
N PRO A 468 -38.80 -2.28 -0.79
CA PRO A 468 -37.36 -2.45 -0.55
C PRO A 468 -36.53 -1.18 -0.77
N GLY A 469 -37.11 -0.15 -1.39
CA GLY A 469 -36.46 1.13 -1.60
C GLY A 469 -36.18 1.82 -0.28
N TRP A 470 -34.95 2.32 -0.10
CA TRP A 470 -34.52 2.90 1.16
C TRP A 470 -33.91 4.29 0.95
N PHE A 471 -34.37 5.27 1.73
CA PHE A 471 -33.75 6.59 1.78
C PHE A 471 -32.90 6.70 3.04
N LEU A 472 -31.67 6.21 2.94
CA LEU A 472 -30.63 6.38 3.96
C LEU A 472 -30.18 7.84 4.02
N ASP A 473 -30.28 8.47 5.19
CA ASP A 473 -29.83 9.85 5.42
C ASP A 473 -28.32 9.88 5.75
N ARG A 474 -27.91 9.15 6.80
CA ARG A 474 -26.50 9.05 7.20
C ARG A 474 -26.24 7.82 8.07
N ILE A 475 -24.96 7.45 8.16
CA ILE A 475 -24.46 6.41 9.07
C ILE A 475 -23.35 7.02 9.92
N LEU A 476 -23.38 6.77 11.22
CA LEU A 476 -22.27 7.04 12.14
C LEU A 476 -21.67 5.72 12.60
N ILE A 477 -20.35 5.64 12.63
CA ILE A 477 -19.63 4.45 13.07
C ILE A 477 -18.63 4.89 14.12
N GLU A 478 -18.67 4.23 15.26
CA GLU A 478 -17.77 4.46 16.39
C GLU A 478 -17.06 3.14 16.69
N ASP A 479 -15.72 3.18 16.75
CA ASP A 479 -14.95 2.06 17.30
C ASP A 479 -15.01 2.14 18.83
N VAL A 480 -15.84 1.29 19.42
CA VAL A 480 -16.11 1.26 20.87
C VAL A 480 -14.85 0.95 21.66
N ASN A 481 -13.84 0.33 21.03
CA ASN A 481 -12.59 -0.03 21.68
C ASN A 481 -11.56 1.11 21.67
N THR A 482 -11.74 2.17 20.85
CA THR A 482 -10.78 3.28 20.74
C THR A 482 -11.38 4.66 21.00
N HIS A 483 -12.70 4.77 21.25
CA HIS A 483 -13.42 6.03 21.50
C HIS A 483 -13.21 7.12 20.43
N HIS A 484 -12.93 6.69 19.19
CA HIS A 484 -12.72 7.55 18.02
C HIS A 484 -13.85 7.46 17.01
#